data_AF-A0A380BXR8-F1
#
_entry.id   AF-A0A380BXR8-F1
#
_cell.length_a   1.000
_cell.length_b   1.000
_cell.length_c   1.000
_cell.angle_alpha   90.00
_cell.angle_beta   90.00
_cell.angle_gamma   90.00
#
_symmetry.space_group_name_H-M   'P 1'
#
loop_
_entity.id
_entity.type
_entity.pdbx_description
1 polymer ?
#
loop_
_entity_poly.entity_id
_entity_poly.type
_entity_poly.pdbx_seq_one_letter_code
_entity_poly.pdbx_strand_id
1 'polypeptide(L)' 'MSTLNELFQQLNYWKSYKPVNTASSILRVNKIRQYENKISAHIYAKFNMNDES' A
#
# COMPACT_ATOMS: atom_id res chain seq x y z
N MET A 1 -11.66 -2.52 7.98
CA MET A 1 -10.19 -2.59 7.94
C MET A 1 -9.83 -3.42 6.71
N SER A 2 -9.04 -2.92 5.75
CA SER A 2 -8.56 -3.78 4.66
C SER A 2 -7.58 -4.81 5.20
N THR A 3 -7.69 -6.05 4.73
CA THR A 3 -6.73 -7.12 4.98
C THR A 3 -5.40 -6.85 4.28
N LEU A 4 -4.33 -7.50 4.74
CA LEU A 4 -3.01 -7.38 4.12
C LEU A 4 -3.01 -7.81 2.64
N ASN A 5 -3.78 -8.85 2.30
CA ASN A 5 -3.92 -9.32 0.92
C ASN A 5 -4.59 -8.27 0.02
N GLU A 6 -5.67 -7.62 0.48
CA GLU A 6 -6.33 -6.56 -0.27
C GLU A 6 -5.39 -5.36 -0.51
N LEU A 7 -4.54 -5.02 0.47
CA LEU A 7 -3.56 -3.95 0.31
C LEU A 7 -2.52 -4.28 -0.76
N PHE A 8 -2.02 -5.53 -0.81
CA PHE A 8 -1.10 -5.96 -1.85
C PHE A 8 -1.76 -6.02 -3.23
N GLN A 9 -3.01 -6.46 -3.34
CA GLN A 9 -3.76 -6.42 -4.59
C GLN A 9 -3.90 -4.99 -5.11
N GLN A 10 -4.25 -4.04 -4.25
CA GLN A 10 -4.34 -2.62 -4.62
C GLN A 10 -2.97 -2.06 -5.02
N LEU A 11 -1.90 -2.39 -4.29
CA LEU A 11 -0.55 -1.98 -4.66
C LEU A 11 -0.17 -2.49 -6.05
N ASN A 12 -0.44 -3.76 -6.36
CA ASN A 12 -0.15 -4.36 -7.66
C ASN A 12 -0.96 -3.72 -8.79
N TYR A 13 -2.22 -3.38 -8.54
CA TYR A 13 -3.06 -2.63 -9.48
C TYR A 13 -2.40 -1.27 -9.80
N TRP A 14 -2.04 -0.47 -8.81
CA TRP A 14 -1.44 0.84 -9.06
C TRP A 14 -0.03 0.77 -9.66
N LYS A 15 0.74 -0.28 -9.37
CA LYS A 15 2.03 -0.53 -10.02
C LYS A 15 1.87 -0.86 -11.51
N SER A 16 0.83 -1.57 -11.90
CA SER A 16 0.53 -1.90 -13.31
C SER A 16 -0.30 -0.84 -14.05
N TYR A 17 -0.94 0.08 -13.33
CA TYR A 17 -1.73 1.17 -13.90
C TYR A 17 -0.88 2.07 -14.82
N LYS A 18 -1.33 2.23 -16.08
CA LYS A 18 -0.69 3.07 -17.10
C LYS A 18 -1.45 4.41 -17.20
N PRO A 19 -0.93 5.49 -16.62
CA PRO A 19 -1.60 6.79 -16.66
C PRO A 19 -1.58 7.37 -18.07
N VAL A 20 -2.65 8.07 -18.45
CA VAL A 20 -2.81 8.72 -19.77
C VAL A 20 -2.29 10.17 -19.79
N ASN A 21 -2.09 10.79 -18.61
CA ASN A 21 -1.61 12.16 -18.48
C ASN A 21 -0.85 12.37 -17.15
N THR A 22 -0.22 13.54 -17.00
CA THR A 22 0.58 13.90 -15.82
C THR A 22 -0.20 13.84 -14.51
N ALA A 23 -1.46 14.30 -14.48
CA ALA A 23 -2.30 14.25 -13.28
C ALA A 23 -2.55 12.80 -12.83
N SER A 24 -2.85 11.90 -13.78
CA SER A 24 -2.98 10.46 -13.52
C SER A 24 -1.66 9.82 -13.05
N SER A 25 -0.50 10.29 -13.53
CA SER A 25 0.81 9.83 -13.06
C SER A 25 1.06 10.22 -11.61
N ILE A 26 0.74 11.45 -11.22
CA ILE A 26 0.86 11.92 -9.83
C ILE A 26 -0.08 11.14 -8.92
N LEU A 27 -1.33 10.92 -9.36
CA LEU A 27 -2.29 10.09 -8.63
C LEU A 27 -1.74 8.68 -8.40
N ARG A 28 -1.18 8.04 -9.42
CA ARG A 28 -0.58 6.70 -9.33
C ARG A 28 0.50 6.64 -8.26
N VAL A 29 1.46 7.58 -8.30
CA VAL A 29 2.57 7.63 -7.32
C VAL A 29 2.04 7.82 -5.91
N ASN A 30 1.09 8.73 -5.72
CA ASN A 30 0.48 8.98 -4.42
C ASN A 30 -0.25 7.74 -3.89
N LYS A 31 -0.97 7.01 -4.75
CA LYS A 31 -1.66 5.78 -4.38
C LYS A 31 -0.69 4.66 -3.99
N ILE A 32 0.38 4.46 -4.76
CA ILE A 32 1.44 3.49 -4.43
C ILE A 32 1.99 3.77 -3.03
N ARG A 33 2.41 5.01 -2.75
CA ARG A 33 2.94 5.39 -1.43
C ARG A 33 1.93 5.16 -0.29
N GLN A 34 0.65 5.45 -0.52
CA GLN A 34 -0.40 5.20 0.48
C GLN A 34 -0.53 3.71 0.82
N TYR A 35 -0.50 2.83 -0.17
CA TYR A 35 -0.61 1.38 0.07
C TYR A 35 0.65 0.80 0.70
N GLU A 36 1.85 1.25 0.30
CA GLU A 36 3.11 0.87 0.94
C GLU A 36 3.11 1.24 2.43
N ASN A 37 2.69 2.46 2.78
CA ASN A 37 2.60 2.88 4.18
C ASN A 37 1.59 2.03 4.99
N LYS A 38 0.44 1.69 4.40
CA LYS A 38 -0.57 0.84 5.06
C LYS A 38 -0.08 -0.59 5.28
N ILE A 39 0.66 -1.14 4.31
CA ILE A 39 1.27 -2.47 4.41
C ILE A 39 2.33 -2.47 5.51
N SER A 40 3.24 -1.48 5.50
CA SER A 40 4.24 -1.33 6.55
C SER A 40 3.60 -1.23 7.92
N ALA A 41 2.56 -0.40 8.09
CA ALA A 41 1.85 -0.27 9.37
C ALA A 41 1.25 -1.60 9.85
N HIS A 42 0.63 -2.38 8.95
CA HIS A 42 0.10 -3.72 9.28
C HIS A 42 1.20 -4.68 9.72
N ILE A 43 2.34 -4.66 9.03
CA ILE A 43 3.49 -5.50 9.33
C ILE A 43 4.09 -5.10 10.68
N TYR A 44 4.37 -3.81 10.90
CA TYR A 44 4.90 -3.29 12.16
C TYR A 44 3.98 -3.58 13.34
N ALA A 45 2.67 -3.39 13.20
CA ALA A 45 1.72 -3.72 14.26
C ALA A 45 1.80 -5.21 14.65
N LYS A 46 1.98 -6.10 13.67
CA LYS A 46 2.12 -7.54 13.94
C LYS A 46 3.43 -7.90 14.63
N PHE A 47 4.53 -7.22 14.31
CA PHE A 47 5.83 -7.48 14.93
C PHE A 47 5.95 -6.86 16.33
N ASN A 48 5.41 -5.66 16.58
CA ASN A 48 5.42 -5.06 17.91
C ASN A 48 4.55 -5.81 18.94
N MET A 49 3.52 -6.54 18.51
CA MET A 49 2.74 -7.40 19.42
C MET A 49 3.52 -8.64 19.89
N ASN A 50 4.62 -9.01 19.22
CA ASN A 50 5.42 -10.19 19.57
C ASN A 50 6.63 -9.87 20.46
N ASP A 51 6.93 -8.59 20.73
CA ASP A 51 8.05 -8.16 21.60
C ASP A 51 7.60 -7.88 23.06
N GLU A 52 6.28 -7.90 23.35
CA GLU A 52 5.71 -7.71 24.69
C GLU A 52 5.29 -9.03 25.38
N SER A 53 6.00 -10.14 25.14
CA SER A 53 5.73 -11.44 25.79
C SER A 53 6.95 -12.03 26.50
#